data_AF-A0A504YRK2-F1
#
_entry.id   AF-A0A504YRK2-F1
#
_cell.length_a   1.000
_cell.length_b   1.000
_cell.length_c   1.000
_cell.angle_alpha   90.00
_cell.angle_beta   90.00
_cell.angle_gamma   90.00
#
_symmetry.space_group_name_H-M   'P 1'
#
loop_
_entity.id
_entity.type
_entity.pdbx_description
1 polymer ?
#
loop_
_entity_poly.entity_id
_entity_poly.type
_entity_poly.pdbx_seq_one_letter_code
_entity_poly.pdbx_strand_id
1 'polypeptide(L)'
;ADTFCENSCDHPCQIVRLSDLFETFPTVPINIDIKIDDDRLVEGVSRLIRKYKREKLTIWGGVRWRISRKCMKSNPDVLTYPPPEYVLLIVVSYYLGLLPFLSIPYDCFELPLVSVLRTKHFMKRAKIDTWFGRTFLSVLDYFMMSPGLFRQLRLRGIPVFIWVVNTDSEYQTAFIMGADGVMTDYPTRLRAFLDAHPDLPKAL
;
A
#
# COMPACT_ATOMS: atom_id res chain seq x y z
N ALA A 1 -14.77 22.13 7.20
CA ALA A 1 -15.63 21.73 6.07
C ALA A 1 -14.82 22.11 4.86
N ASP A 2 -13.97 21.17 4.44
CA ASP A 2 -12.73 21.52 3.76
C ASP A 2 -12.95 21.31 2.27
N THR A 3 -12.85 22.43 1.56
CA THR A 3 -13.12 22.60 0.15
C THR A 3 -12.19 21.71 -0.67
N PHE A 4 -12.78 20.68 -1.28
CA PHE A 4 -12.15 19.89 -2.33
C PHE A 4 -11.82 20.83 -3.50
N CYS A 5 -10.55 20.85 -3.93
CA CYS A 5 -10.06 21.42 -5.20
C CYS A 5 -11.01 22.41 -5.90
N GLU A 6 -11.17 23.62 -5.37
CA GLU A 6 -11.81 24.75 -6.07
C GLU A 6 -10.86 25.39 -7.08
N ASN A 7 -10.11 24.59 -7.82
CA ASN A 7 -9.53 25.04 -9.07
C ASN A 7 -10.37 24.44 -10.17
N SER A 8 -11.39 25.20 -10.60
CA SER A 8 -12.14 24.93 -11.81
C SER A 8 -11.16 24.85 -12.98
N CYS A 9 -10.82 23.64 -13.40
CA CYS A 9 -10.16 23.46 -14.68
C CYS A 9 -11.23 23.74 -15.75
N ASP A 10 -11.12 24.87 -16.45
CA ASP A 10 -12.03 25.25 -17.56
C ASP A 10 -11.96 24.30 -18.77
N HIS A 11 -11.12 23.28 -18.70
CA HIS A 11 -10.98 22.21 -19.69
C HIS A 11 -11.14 20.85 -19.02
N PRO A 12 -11.78 19.87 -19.69
CA PRO A 12 -11.92 18.53 -19.15
C PRO A 12 -10.53 17.95 -18.87
N CYS A 13 -10.26 17.59 -17.61
CA CYS A 13 -9.00 16.94 -17.23
C CYS A 13 -8.81 15.67 -18.06
N GLN A 14 -7.84 15.71 -18.97
CA GLN A 14 -7.46 14.54 -19.75
C GLN A 14 -6.85 13.48 -18.83
N ILE A 15 -7.26 12.22 -19.00
CA ILE A 15 -6.65 11.10 -18.29
C ILE A 15 -5.19 10.97 -18.74
N VAL A 16 -4.27 11.09 -17.79
CA VAL A 16 -2.82 11.06 -18.02
C VAL A 16 -2.37 9.64 -18.40
N ARG A 17 -1.42 9.53 -19.34
CA ARG A 17 -0.82 8.25 -19.69
C ARG A 17 0.32 7.91 -18.74
N LEU A 18 0.52 6.62 -18.47
CA LEU A 18 1.64 6.15 -17.65
C LEU A 18 3.00 6.52 -18.26
N SER A 19 3.12 6.56 -19.58
CA SER A 19 4.34 7.02 -20.27
C SER A 19 4.70 8.45 -19.89
N ASP A 20 3.71 9.34 -19.85
CA ASP A 20 3.89 10.76 -19.61
C ASP A 20 4.35 10.98 -18.15
N LEU A 21 3.84 10.17 -17.21
CA LEU A 21 4.32 10.14 -15.83
C LEU A 21 5.77 9.67 -15.72
N PHE A 22 6.14 8.60 -16.44
CA PHE A 22 7.51 8.08 -16.42
C PHE A 22 8.52 9.06 -17.04
N GLU A 23 8.10 9.82 -18.05
CA GLU A 23 8.92 10.87 -18.67
C GLU A 23 9.06 12.09 -17.76
N THR A 24 7.96 12.51 -17.13
CA THR A 24 7.96 13.70 -16.25
C THR A 24 8.73 13.44 -14.95
N PHE A 25 8.67 12.22 -14.41
CA PHE A 25 9.24 11.88 -13.11
C PHE A 25 10.23 10.69 -13.20
N PRO A 26 11.39 10.86 -13.87
CA PRO A 26 12.29 9.76 -14.21
C PRO A 26 12.94 9.09 -12.98
N THR A 27 13.03 9.79 -11.84
CA THR A 27 13.71 9.31 -10.63
C THR A 27 12.77 9.08 -9.44
N VAL A 28 11.52 9.53 -9.53
CA VAL A 28 10.56 9.42 -8.43
C VAL A 28 10.01 7.99 -8.39
N PRO A 29 10.01 7.29 -7.24
CA PRO A 29 9.36 5.99 -7.12
C PRO A 29 7.86 6.07 -7.38
N ILE A 30 7.29 5.08 -8.07
CA ILE A 30 5.85 5.05 -8.40
C ILE A 30 5.25 3.71 -7.96
N ASN A 31 4.13 3.77 -7.23
CA ASN A 31 3.33 2.60 -6.89
C ASN A 31 2.14 2.47 -7.85
N ILE A 32 1.95 1.29 -8.46
CA ILE A 32 0.94 1.01 -9.47
C ILE A 32 0.04 -0.16 -9.02
N ASP A 33 -1.21 0.14 -8.69
CA ASP A 33 -2.22 -0.89 -8.42
C ASP A 33 -3.02 -1.25 -9.69
N ILE A 34 -2.87 -2.49 -10.16
CA ILE A 34 -3.59 -3.04 -11.29
C ILE A 34 -5.02 -3.41 -10.86
N LYS A 35 -6.00 -2.62 -11.33
CA LYS A 35 -7.40 -2.72 -10.91
C LYS A 35 -8.21 -3.83 -11.60
N ILE A 36 -7.74 -4.32 -12.75
CA ILE A 36 -8.48 -5.26 -13.61
C ILE A 36 -7.61 -6.47 -13.90
N ASP A 37 -8.22 -7.66 -13.84
CA ASP A 37 -7.56 -8.92 -14.20
C ASP A 37 -7.51 -9.08 -15.73
N ASP A 38 -6.55 -8.42 -16.37
CA ASP A 38 -6.35 -8.42 -17.82
C ASP A 38 -4.86 -8.59 -18.17
N ASP A 39 -4.55 -9.58 -19.02
CA ASP A 39 -3.17 -9.91 -19.38
C ASP A 39 -2.52 -8.83 -20.26
N ARG A 40 -3.30 -8.19 -21.15
CA ARG A 40 -2.80 -7.12 -22.01
C ARG A 40 -2.46 -5.88 -21.19
N LEU A 41 -3.22 -5.60 -20.14
CA LEU A 41 -2.93 -4.52 -19.20
C LEU A 41 -1.61 -4.78 -18.46
N VAL A 42 -1.45 -5.97 -17.86
CA VAL A 42 -0.22 -6.34 -17.14
C VAL A 42 0.99 -6.29 -18.07
N GLU A 43 0.88 -6.85 -19.27
CA GLU A 43 1.96 -6.83 -20.26
C GLU A 43 2.27 -5.41 -20.74
N GLY A 44 1.23 -4.60 -20.98
CA GLY A 44 1.38 -3.20 -21.38
C GLY A 44 2.13 -2.38 -20.33
N VAL A 45 1.78 -2.53 -19.06
CA VAL A 45 2.49 -1.89 -17.94
C VAL A 45 3.93 -2.42 -17.82
N SER A 46 4.15 -3.74 -17.90
CA SER A 46 5.49 -4.32 -17.88
C SER A 46 6.39 -3.77 -18.99
N ARG A 47 5.87 -3.68 -20.23
CA ARG A 47 6.62 -3.10 -21.37
C ARG A 47 7.00 -1.65 -21.11
N LEU A 48 6.12 -0.84 -20.52
CA LEU A 48 6.47 0.54 -20.15
C LEU A 48 7.53 0.56 -19.06
N ILE A 49 7.41 -0.23 -17.99
CA ILE A 49 8.43 -0.28 -16.92
C ILE A 49 9.81 -0.62 -17.50
N ARG A 50 9.89 -1.61 -18.40
CA ARG A 50 11.14 -1.97 -19.10
C ARG A 50 11.66 -0.88 -20.01
N LYS A 51 10.78 -0.29 -20.83
CA LYS A 51 11.15 0.79 -21.77
C LYS A 51 11.83 1.95 -21.04
N TYR A 52 11.30 2.33 -19.88
CA TYR A 52 11.83 3.43 -19.08
C TYR A 52 12.87 2.98 -18.02
N LYS A 53 13.19 1.68 -17.94
CA LYS A 53 14.18 1.08 -17.02
C LYS A 53 13.92 1.37 -15.54
N ARG A 54 12.68 1.18 -15.11
CA ARG A 54 12.18 1.60 -13.78
C ARG A 54 11.87 0.44 -12.85
N GLU A 55 12.39 -0.76 -13.10
CA GLU A 55 12.10 -1.96 -12.33
C GLU A 55 12.38 -1.79 -10.83
N LYS A 56 13.45 -1.07 -10.48
CA LYS A 56 13.85 -0.81 -9.08
C LYS A 56 13.21 0.45 -8.46
N LEU A 57 12.41 1.19 -9.23
CA LEU A 57 11.71 2.40 -8.80
C LEU A 57 10.18 2.27 -8.95
N THR A 58 9.70 1.09 -9.32
CA THR A 58 8.27 0.84 -9.50
C THR A 58 7.86 -0.29 -8.58
N ILE A 59 6.87 -0.02 -7.75
CA ILE A 59 6.12 -1.05 -7.04
C ILE A 59 4.85 -1.31 -7.85
N TRP A 60 4.49 -2.56 -8.05
CA TRP A 60 3.22 -2.89 -8.70
C TRP A 60 2.58 -4.15 -8.12
N GLY A 61 1.28 -4.27 -8.30
CA GLY A 61 0.55 -5.43 -7.85
C GLY A 61 -0.94 -5.29 -8.07
N GLY A 62 -1.70 -6.05 -7.30
CA GLY A 62 -3.15 -5.94 -7.30
C GLY A 62 -3.77 -6.74 -6.16
N VAL A 63 -4.97 -6.34 -5.76
CA VAL A 63 -5.69 -6.93 -4.62
C VAL A 63 -6.02 -8.41 -4.82
N ARG A 64 -6.12 -8.89 -6.07
CA ARG A 64 -6.41 -10.30 -6.36
C ARG A 64 -5.13 -11.10 -6.54
N TRP A 65 -5.05 -12.27 -5.91
CA TRP A 65 -3.91 -13.20 -6.06
C TRP A 65 -3.57 -13.51 -7.54
N ARG A 66 -4.58 -13.59 -8.43
CA ARG A 66 -4.40 -13.82 -9.87
C ARG A 66 -3.59 -12.70 -10.53
N ILE A 67 -3.86 -11.45 -10.15
CA ILE A 67 -3.18 -10.27 -10.68
C ILE A 67 -1.75 -10.23 -10.16
N SER A 68 -1.55 -10.39 -8.84
CA SER A 68 -0.22 -10.44 -8.23
C SER A 68 0.67 -11.49 -8.90
N ARG A 69 0.15 -12.70 -9.13
CA ARG A 69 0.88 -13.77 -9.83
C ARG A 69 1.20 -13.42 -11.30
N LYS A 70 0.29 -12.76 -12.00
CA LYS A 70 0.52 -12.29 -13.38
C LYS A 70 1.62 -11.24 -13.42
N CYS A 71 1.63 -10.29 -12.48
CA CYS A 71 2.69 -9.29 -12.33
C CYS A 71 4.05 -9.97 -12.10
N MET A 72 4.18 -10.82 -11.08
CA MET A 72 5.44 -11.52 -10.77
C MET A 72 5.94 -12.37 -11.95
N LYS A 73 5.04 -13.03 -12.69
CA LYS A 73 5.41 -13.83 -13.87
C LYS A 73 5.82 -12.93 -15.05
N SER A 74 5.14 -11.80 -15.24
CA SER A 74 5.35 -10.90 -16.38
C SER A 74 6.66 -10.14 -16.26
N ASN A 75 6.99 -9.64 -15.06
CA ASN A 75 8.23 -8.92 -14.80
C ASN A 75 8.74 -9.18 -13.36
N PRO A 76 9.61 -10.19 -13.15
CA PRO A 76 10.06 -10.59 -11.81
C PRO A 76 11.02 -9.59 -11.15
N ASP A 77 11.60 -8.66 -11.91
CA ASP A 77 12.57 -7.69 -11.39
C ASP A 77 11.92 -6.45 -10.73
N VAL A 78 10.60 -6.29 -10.93
CA VAL A 78 9.80 -5.16 -10.40
C VAL A 78 9.36 -5.47 -8.99
N LEU A 79 9.41 -4.46 -8.12
CA LEU A 79 9.02 -4.60 -6.72
C LEU A 79 7.51 -4.90 -6.60
N THR A 80 7.15 -5.78 -5.67
CA THR A 80 5.76 -6.25 -5.48
C THR A 80 5.32 -6.22 -4.03
N TYR A 81 4.01 -6.12 -3.83
CA TYR A 81 3.34 -6.28 -2.54
C TYR A 81 2.40 -7.50 -2.53
N PRO A 82 2.20 -8.12 -1.36
CA PRO A 82 1.34 -9.29 -1.23
C PRO A 82 -0.15 -8.94 -1.37
N PRO A 83 -0.96 -9.84 -1.95
CA PRO A 83 -2.40 -9.73 -1.88
C PRO A 83 -2.90 -10.03 -0.45
N PRO A 84 -4.14 -9.63 -0.07
CA PRO A 84 -4.63 -9.74 1.29
C PRO A 84 -4.62 -11.17 1.85
N GLU A 85 -4.82 -12.19 1.02
CA GLU A 85 -4.80 -13.58 1.49
C GLU A 85 -3.40 -14.01 1.96
N TYR A 86 -2.35 -13.49 1.31
CA TYR A 86 -0.97 -13.75 1.71
C TYR A 86 -0.59 -12.94 2.96
N VAL A 87 -1.10 -11.70 3.09
CA VAL A 87 -0.95 -10.92 4.33
C VAL A 87 -1.53 -11.69 5.52
N LEU A 88 -2.72 -12.27 5.37
CA LEU A 88 -3.34 -13.09 6.42
C LEU A 88 -2.46 -14.29 6.81
N LEU A 89 -1.88 -14.99 5.82
CA LEU A 89 -0.95 -16.10 6.06
C LEU A 89 0.25 -15.65 6.91
N ILE A 90 0.83 -14.49 6.59
CA ILE A 90 1.98 -13.94 7.33
C ILE A 90 1.61 -13.58 8.76
N VAL A 91 0.44 -12.98 8.97
CA VAL A 91 -0.08 -12.63 10.30
C VAL A 91 -0.30 -13.88 11.15
N VAL A 92 -0.99 -14.88 10.61
CA VAL A 92 -1.22 -16.16 11.31
C VAL A 92 0.12 -16.83 11.64
N SER A 93 1.05 -16.87 10.68
CA SER A 93 2.36 -17.48 10.87
C SER A 93 3.22 -16.76 11.91
N TYR A 94 3.08 -15.43 12.03
CA TYR A 94 3.71 -14.66 13.08
C TYR A 94 3.22 -15.07 14.48
N TYR A 95 1.89 -15.14 14.68
CA TYR A 95 1.34 -15.53 15.98
C TYR A 95 1.56 -17.01 16.33
N LEU A 96 1.73 -17.88 15.33
CA LEU A 96 2.14 -19.28 15.53
C LEU A 96 3.65 -19.45 15.74
N GLY A 97 4.45 -18.38 15.65
CA GLY A 97 5.92 -18.46 15.76
C GLY A 97 6.60 -19.11 14.55
N LEU A 98 5.88 -19.27 13.43
CA LEU A 98 6.37 -19.91 12.21
C LEU A 98 6.97 -18.93 11.20
N LEU A 99 6.76 -17.62 11.38
CA LEU A 99 7.26 -16.60 10.47
C LEU A 99 8.76 -16.75 10.15
N PRO A 100 9.68 -17.03 11.12
CA PRO A 100 11.10 -17.30 10.87
C PRO A 100 11.42 -18.34 9.78
N PHE A 101 10.52 -19.30 9.56
CA PHE A 101 10.73 -20.41 8.63
C PHE A 101 10.11 -20.16 7.25
N LEU A 102 9.39 -19.06 7.07
CA LEU A 102 8.74 -18.71 5.80
C LEU A 102 9.59 -17.73 4.99
N SER A 103 9.84 -18.09 3.72
CA SER A 103 10.34 -17.18 2.70
C SER A 103 9.22 -16.27 2.21
N ILE A 104 9.45 -14.96 2.21
CA ILE A 104 8.51 -13.95 1.74
C ILE A 104 8.93 -13.51 0.34
N PRO A 105 8.19 -13.85 -0.72
CA PRO A 105 8.55 -13.53 -2.10
C PRO A 105 8.02 -12.15 -2.54
N TYR A 106 7.95 -11.20 -1.60
CA TYR A 106 7.42 -9.85 -1.81
C TYR A 106 8.38 -8.83 -1.22
N ASP A 107 8.44 -7.66 -1.84
CA ASP A 107 9.44 -6.63 -1.54
C ASP A 107 8.95 -5.63 -0.50
N CYS A 108 7.64 -5.41 -0.38
CA CYS A 108 7.05 -4.52 0.61
C CYS A 108 5.64 -4.98 1.03
N PHE A 109 5.15 -4.50 2.18
CA PHE A 109 3.77 -4.72 2.62
C PHE A 109 2.98 -3.44 2.56
N GLU A 110 1.73 -3.51 2.08
CA GLU A 110 0.82 -2.37 2.03
C GLU A 110 -0.43 -2.70 2.85
N LEU A 111 -0.51 -2.16 4.06
CA LEU A 111 -1.53 -2.52 5.04
C LEU A 111 -2.56 -1.41 5.25
N PRO A 112 -3.86 -1.74 5.29
CA PRO A 112 -4.90 -0.76 5.57
C PRO A 112 -4.91 -0.35 7.05
N LEU A 113 -5.06 0.94 7.38
CA LEU A 113 -5.15 1.44 8.75
C LEU A 113 -6.46 1.02 9.44
N VAL A 114 -6.37 0.71 10.73
CA VAL A 114 -7.51 0.25 11.56
C VAL A 114 -8.72 1.17 11.57
N SER A 115 -8.49 2.49 11.55
CA SER A 115 -9.57 3.49 11.49
C SER A 115 -10.32 3.44 10.16
N VAL A 116 -9.62 3.19 9.05
CA VAL A 116 -10.18 3.17 7.69
C VAL A 116 -11.05 1.95 7.48
N LEU A 117 -10.60 0.76 7.91
CA LEU A 117 -11.38 -0.47 7.79
C LEU A 117 -12.71 -0.40 8.56
N ARG A 118 -12.76 0.40 9.63
CA ARG A 118 -13.96 0.64 10.43
C ARG A 118 -14.96 1.60 9.77
N THR A 119 -14.60 2.21 8.65
CA THR A 119 -15.46 3.17 7.94
C THR A 119 -16.60 2.44 7.22
N LYS A 120 -17.82 2.99 7.29
CA LYS A 120 -19.03 2.41 6.65
C LYS A 120 -18.85 2.10 5.14
N HIS A 121 -18.03 2.89 4.44
CA HIS A 121 -17.72 2.70 3.02
C HIS A 121 -16.95 1.40 2.73
N PHE A 122 -15.93 1.09 3.53
CA PHE A 122 -15.17 -0.15 3.39
C PHE A 122 -16.07 -1.37 3.66
N MET A 123 -16.87 -1.30 4.73
CA MET A 123 -17.81 -2.35 5.13
C MET A 123 -18.85 -2.68 4.06
N LYS A 124 -19.43 -1.66 3.41
CA LYS A 124 -20.36 -1.83 2.29
C LYS A 124 -19.69 -2.51 1.09
N ARG A 125 -18.41 -2.19 0.84
CA ARG A 125 -17.62 -2.77 -0.24
C ARG A 125 -17.21 -4.22 0.03
N ALA A 126 -16.92 -4.55 1.30
CA ALA A 126 -16.63 -5.90 1.75
C ALA A 126 -17.88 -6.80 1.87
N LYS A 127 -19.09 -6.24 1.72
CA LYS A 127 -20.38 -6.95 1.92
C LYS A 127 -20.55 -7.57 3.31
N ILE A 128 -19.91 -6.98 4.33
CA ILE A 128 -19.97 -7.45 5.71
C ILE A 128 -20.79 -6.43 6.51
N ASP A 129 -22.11 -6.65 6.60
CA ASP A 129 -23.02 -5.76 7.35
C ASP A 129 -23.57 -6.38 8.65
N THR A 130 -23.04 -7.53 9.07
CA THR A 130 -23.40 -8.16 10.34
C THR A 130 -22.49 -7.68 11.47
N TRP A 131 -23.03 -7.53 12.68
CA TRP A 131 -22.28 -7.15 13.89
C TRP A 131 -21.05 -8.07 14.11
N PHE A 132 -21.24 -9.39 14.00
CA PHE A 132 -20.15 -10.36 14.10
C PHE A 132 -19.03 -10.12 13.08
N GLY A 133 -19.39 -9.81 11.83
CA GLY A 133 -18.41 -9.52 10.79
C GLY A 133 -17.63 -8.24 11.07
N ARG A 134 -18.27 -7.21 11.67
CA ARG A 134 -17.57 -5.99 12.10
C ARG A 134 -16.54 -6.29 13.18
N THR A 135 -16.96 -7.04 14.19
CA THR A 135 -16.08 -7.46 15.30
C THR A 135 -14.91 -8.30 14.79
N PHE A 136 -15.18 -9.26 13.89
CA PHE A 136 -14.15 -10.11 13.30
C PHE A 136 -13.11 -9.29 12.52
N LEU A 137 -13.54 -8.35 11.67
CA LEU A 137 -12.62 -7.48 10.94
C LEU A 137 -11.77 -6.62 11.87
N SER A 138 -12.36 -6.05 12.92
CA SER A 138 -11.60 -5.26 13.90
C SER A 138 -10.57 -6.09 14.67
N VAL A 139 -10.90 -7.35 14.99
CA VAL A 139 -9.95 -8.27 15.64
C VAL A 139 -8.81 -8.64 14.68
N LEU A 140 -9.12 -9.02 13.45
CA LEU A 140 -8.11 -9.37 12.45
C LEU A 140 -7.14 -8.21 12.20
N ASP A 141 -7.68 -7.01 12.05
CA ASP A 141 -6.95 -5.79 11.82
C ASP A 141 -6.07 -5.38 13.03
N TYR A 142 -6.57 -5.53 14.25
CA TYR A 142 -5.75 -5.38 15.46
C TYR A 142 -4.53 -6.32 15.45
N PHE A 143 -4.73 -7.58 15.04
CA PHE A 143 -3.62 -8.53 14.91
C PHE A 143 -2.65 -8.19 13.77
N MET A 144 -3.16 -7.64 12.66
CA MET A 144 -2.35 -7.15 11.54
C MET A 144 -1.49 -5.95 11.92
N MET A 145 -2.02 -5.02 12.72
CA MET A 145 -1.35 -3.82 13.20
C MET A 145 -0.48 -4.09 14.43
N SER A 146 0.42 -5.05 14.32
CA SER A 146 1.34 -5.42 15.39
C SER A 146 2.73 -4.79 15.17
N PRO A 147 3.23 -3.93 16.08
CA PRO A 147 4.59 -3.40 16.00
C PRO A 147 5.67 -4.49 15.97
N GLY A 148 5.41 -5.63 16.64
CA GLY A 148 6.31 -6.78 16.63
C GLY A 148 6.38 -7.46 15.26
N LEU A 149 5.24 -7.56 14.55
CA LEU A 149 5.20 -8.06 13.18
C LEU A 149 6.01 -7.13 12.26
N PHE A 150 5.79 -5.82 12.33
CA PHE A 150 6.49 -4.86 11.48
C PHE A 150 7.98 -4.86 11.73
N ARG A 151 8.38 -4.96 13.00
CA ARG A 151 9.79 -5.12 13.36
C ARG A 151 10.40 -6.37 12.74
N GLN A 152 9.71 -7.51 12.75
CA GLN A 152 10.21 -8.74 12.12
C GLN A 152 10.31 -8.63 10.59
N LEU A 153 9.36 -7.96 9.94
CA LEU A 153 9.42 -7.69 8.50
C LEU A 153 10.60 -6.76 8.16
N ARG A 154 10.78 -5.68 8.93
CA ARG A 154 11.91 -4.75 8.78
C ARG A 154 13.27 -5.43 9.00
N LEU A 155 13.38 -6.34 9.97
CA LEU A 155 14.61 -7.12 10.19
C LEU A 155 14.97 -8.01 8.99
N ARG A 156 14.02 -8.28 8.09
CA ARG A 156 14.24 -8.98 6.81
C ARG A 156 14.46 -8.02 5.64
N GLY A 157 14.54 -6.72 5.89
CA GLY A 157 14.66 -5.69 4.85
C GLY A 157 13.36 -5.42 4.10
N ILE A 158 12.20 -5.80 4.64
CA ILE A 158 10.90 -5.62 3.99
C ILE A 158 10.18 -4.41 4.60
N PRO A 159 10.06 -3.28 3.88
CA PRO A 159 9.34 -2.11 4.36
C PRO A 159 7.82 -2.34 4.42
N VAL A 160 7.17 -1.65 5.37
CA VAL A 160 5.72 -1.67 5.59
C VAL A 160 5.14 -0.27 5.35
N PHE A 161 4.24 -0.16 4.39
CA PHE A 161 3.47 1.05 4.09
C PHE A 161 2.04 0.93 4.64
N ILE A 162 1.53 1.99 5.25
CA ILE A 162 0.14 2.04 5.76
C ILE A 162 -0.71 2.98 4.92
N TRP A 163 -1.93 2.55 4.57
CA TRP A 163 -2.87 3.34 3.77
C TRP A 163 -4.31 3.21 4.32
N VAL A 164 -5.27 4.09 4.06
CA VAL A 164 -5.10 5.49 3.71
C VAL A 164 -5.07 6.29 5.01
N VAL A 165 -4.05 7.09 5.22
CA VAL A 165 -3.84 7.84 6.47
C VAL A 165 -4.06 9.31 6.15
N ASN A 166 -4.99 9.99 6.83
CA ASN A 166 -5.42 11.34 6.40
C ASN A 166 -5.36 12.41 7.50
N THR A 167 -5.24 12.02 8.75
CA THR A 167 -5.22 12.93 9.91
C THR A 167 -3.91 12.84 10.69
N ASP A 168 -3.57 13.88 11.45
CA ASP A 168 -2.30 13.93 12.19
C ASP A 168 -2.19 12.84 13.27
N SER A 169 -3.31 12.51 13.92
CA SER A 169 -3.37 11.40 14.87
C SER A 169 -3.16 10.05 14.18
N GLU A 170 -3.67 9.88 12.94
CA GLU A 170 -3.44 8.69 12.15
C GLU A 170 -1.99 8.60 11.65
N TYR A 171 -1.37 9.72 11.23
CA TYR A 171 0.06 9.76 10.88
C TYR A 171 0.90 9.33 12.07
N GLN A 172 0.68 9.95 13.23
CA GLN A 172 1.38 9.61 14.47
C GLN A 172 1.21 8.12 14.81
N THR A 173 -0.02 7.61 14.73
CA THR A 173 -0.32 6.20 15.01
C THR A 173 0.42 5.27 14.05
N ALA A 174 0.40 5.56 12.74
CA ALA A 174 1.09 4.77 11.73
C ALA A 174 2.62 4.68 11.99
N PHE A 175 3.27 5.81 12.27
CA PHE A 175 4.71 5.83 12.53
C PHE A 175 5.08 5.22 13.88
N ILE A 176 4.28 5.41 14.93
CA ILE A 176 4.48 4.74 16.24
C ILE A 176 4.34 3.23 16.11
N MET A 177 3.40 2.75 15.30
CA MET A 177 3.26 1.31 15.01
C MET A 177 4.45 0.74 14.24
N GLY A 178 5.30 1.61 13.67
CA GLY A 178 6.51 1.23 12.97
C GLY A 178 6.35 1.13 11.47
N ALA A 179 5.42 1.87 10.85
CA ALA A 179 5.36 2.00 9.40
C ALA A 179 6.63 2.68 8.85
N ASP A 180 7.11 2.21 7.70
CA ASP A 180 8.20 2.84 6.95
C ASP A 180 7.69 3.96 6.01
N GLY A 181 6.40 3.95 5.70
CA GLY A 181 5.76 5.07 5.01
C GLY A 181 4.24 5.00 5.09
N VAL A 182 3.59 6.07 4.63
CA VAL A 182 2.14 6.18 4.63
C VAL A 182 1.64 6.65 3.27
N MET A 183 0.47 6.18 2.85
CA MET A 183 -0.25 6.68 1.69
C MET A 183 -1.41 7.54 2.16
N THR A 184 -1.48 8.76 1.64
CA THR A 184 -2.42 9.80 2.09
C THR A 184 -3.01 10.55 0.91
N ASP A 185 -4.24 11.02 1.10
CA ASP A 185 -4.87 11.97 0.17
C ASP A 185 -4.33 13.41 0.40
N TYR A 186 -3.58 13.66 1.48
CA TYR A 186 -3.11 14.99 1.88
C TYR A 186 -1.56 15.06 2.01
N PRO A 187 -0.80 14.94 0.90
CA PRO A 187 0.66 14.88 0.94
C PRO A 187 1.31 16.14 1.52
N THR A 188 0.76 17.33 1.26
CA THR A 188 1.26 18.60 1.83
C THR A 188 1.11 18.63 3.35
N ARG A 189 0.00 18.10 3.87
CA ARG A 189 -0.24 18.00 5.30
C ARG A 189 0.73 17.02 5.94
N LEU A 190 0.92 15.86 5.32
CA LEU A 190 1.90 14.87 5.77
C LEU A 190 3.31 15.47 5.82
N ARG A 191 3.72 16.25 4.81
CA ARG A 191 5.02 16.94 4.82
C ARG A 191 5.15 17.86 6.03
N ALA A 192 4.17 18.73 6.26
CA ALA A 192 4.17 19.64 7.41
C ALA A 192 4.21 18.89 8.75
N PHE A 193 3.48 17.78 8.86
CA PHE A 193 3.49 16.93 10.03
C PHE A 193 4.88 16.33 10.29
N LEU A 194 5.55 15.81 9.26
CA LEU A 194 6.90 15.24 9.36
C LEU A 194 7.96 16.30 9.70
N ASP A 195 7.80 17.53 9.20
CA ASP A 195 8.66 18.66 9.54
C ASP A 195 8.53 19.07 11.01
N ALA A 196 7.32 19.01 11.57
CA ALA A 196 7.06 19.31 12.97
C ALA A 196 7.49 18.21 13.95
N HIS A 197 7.69 16.97 13.49
CA HIS A 197 8.02 15.80 14.31
C HIS A 197 9.28 15.08 13.81
N PRO A 198 10.47 15.71 13.92
CA PRO A 198 11.72 15.14 13.43
C PRO A 198 12.19 13.90 14.21
N ASP A 199 11.61 13.68 15.39
CA ASP A 199 11.84 12.58 16.33
C ASP A 199 11.12 11.28 15.96
N LEU A 200 10.08 11.36 15.12
CA LEU A 200 9.42 10.16 14.61
C LEU A 200 10.43 9.31 13.82
N PRO A 201 10.36 7.98 13.94
CA PRO A 201 11.28 7.09 13.24
C PRO A 201 11.15 7.36 11.73
N LYS A 202 12.19 7.96 11.15
CA LYS A 202 12.33 8.08 9.71
C LYS A 202 12.69 6.69 9.20
N ALA A 203 11.93 6.19 8.23
CA ALA A 203 12.41 5.06 7.45
C ALA A 203 13.77 5.44 6.84
N LEU A 204 14.74 4.55 7.01
CA LEU A 204 16.10 4.70 6.47
C LEU A 204 16.08 4.65 4.93
#